data_AF-A0A1H9VXS4-F1
#
_entry.id   AF-A0A1H9VXS4-F1
#
_cell.length_a   1.000
_cell.length_b   1.000
_cell.length_c   1.000
_cell.angle_alpha   90.00
_cell.angle_beta   90.00
_cell.angle_gamma   90.00
#
_symmetry.space_group_name_H-M   'P 1'
#
loop_
_entity.id
_entity.type
_entity.pdbx_description
1 polymer ?
#
loop_
_entity_poly.entity_id
_entity_poly.type
_entity_poly.pdbx_seq_one_letter_code
_entity_poly.pdbx_strand_id
1 'polypeptide(L)'
;MKVVKRIIAVIIAICLFIAGAELWKYILIDDSRSYTRIMMHQLYESDENIDVLFVGSSHVYRTFIPEITDKEFGVYTFNAGSSSQYMDGSFAVIKEAAKNNDIKHIFLEMYYGVASGGTYSERTGLTSTYIISDYMRPSLDKVDYLVHASDKEYWINSFLIAKRNWSNFYDSTYVKNVIAAKQTDEYKNYEYVRNEGDVEYYVDRGFVANDAEVSSDTHFNVTAYGEIGVGSIISRDTDWYNSVVDIVDYCKAHDIEITFFVTPEPEWTLVGKGNYDKYHEFISDISKDLEVDFYDFNLCKNEFFDTNDGTLFKDEDHLNTKGAEKFSVLFGQLFTGRLQMDDVLYDSFTEKISSENKAIYGIAGPVVDENGNRKCSIISGSNDYEYQVIETKDDGSQELLKDFDKNKDFVIPAGDTGKLTVVCRNIQTEEVETMEIGF
;
A
#
# COMPACT_ATOMS: atom_id res chain seq x y z
N MET A 1 -47.03 26.62 20.21
CA MET A 1 -46.55 27.59 19.19
C MET A 1 -45.13 28.11 19.45
N LYS A 2 -44.75 28.60 20.64
CA LYS A 2 -43.36 29.06 20.93
C LYS A 2 -42.31 27.94 20.85
N VAL A 3 -42.62 26.75 21.36
CA VAL A 3 -41.73 25.57 21.31
C VAL A 3 -41.50 25.12 19.86
N VAL A 4 -42.56 25.01 19.06
CA VAL A 4 -42.48 24.67 17.63
C VAL A 4 -41.61 25.68 16.86
N LYS A 5 -41.78 26.99 17.10
CA LYS A 5 -40.93 28.02 16.48
C LYS A 5 -39.45 27.86 16.85
N ARG A 6 -39.14 27.46 18.10
CA ARG A 6 -37.76 27.21 18.54
C ARG A 6 -37.16 25.97 17.89
N ILE A 7 -37.92 24.89 17.80
CA ILE A 7 -37.48 23.65 17.13
C ILE A 7 -37.18 23.94 15.65
N ILE A 8 -38.07 24.64 14.95
CA ILE A 8 -37.86 25.04 13.55
C ILE A 8 -36.60 25.90 13.41
N ALA A 9 -36.39 26.88 14.30
CA ALA A 9 -35.20 27.71 14.26
C ALA A 9 -33.89 26.91 14.44
N VAL A 10 -33.89 25.91 15.34
CA VAL A 10 -32.74 25.01 15.55
C VAL A 10 -32.47 24.16 14.30
N ILE A 11 -33.51 23.58 13.70
CA ILE A 11 -33.37 22.79 12.46
C ILE A 11 -32.80 23.66 11.34
N ILE A 12 -33.32 24.86 11.14
CA ILE A 12 -32.82 25.80 10.12
C ILE A 12 -31.34 26.12 10.37
N ALA A 13 -30.96 26.39 11.63
CA ALA A 13 -29.57 26.67 11.97
C ALA A 13 -28.63 25.49 11.64
N ILE A 14 -29.05 24.26 11.93
CA ILE A 14 -28.30 23.04 11.58
C ILE A 14 -28.19 22.90 10.06
N CYS A 15 -29.29 23.07 9.33
CA CYS A 15 -29.28 22.99 7.87
C CYS A 15 -28.35 24.04 7.24
N LEU A 16 -28.38 25.28 7.74
CA LEU A 16 -27.49 26.35 7.28
C LEU A 16 -26.03 26.05 7.61
N PHE A 17 -25.75 25.47 8.77
CA PHE A 17 -24.40 25.05 9.15
C PHE A 17 -23.86 23.98 8.20
N ILE A 18 -24.65 22.93 7.93
CA ILE A 18 -24.28 21.84 7.01
C ILE A 18 -24.11 22.39 5.59
N ALA A 19 -25.06 23.17 5.08
CA ALA A 19 -24.97 23.76 3.75
C ALA A 19 -23.75 24.69 3.61
N GLY A 20 -23.43 25.45 4.67
CA GLY A 20 -22.22 26.27 4.73
C GLY A 20 -20.95 25.41 4.70
N ALA A 21 -20.90 24.33 5.47
CA ALA A 21 -19.76 23.41 5.48
C ALA A 21 -19.53 22.76 4.11
N GLU A 22 -20.59 22.31 3.44
CA GLU A 22 -20.52 21.75 2.07
C GLU A 22 -20.09 22.81 1.04
N LEU A 23 -20.59 24.04 1.15
CA LEU A 23 -20.15 25.15 0.30
C LEU A 23 -18.64 25.41 0.48
N TRP A 24 -18.17 25.45 1.72
CA TRP A 24 -16.74 25.64 2.01
C TRP A 24 -15.89 24.47 1.52
N LYS A 25 -16.36 23.23 1.67
CA LYS A 25 -15.70 22.04 1.10
C LYS A 25 -15.60 22.16 -0.42
N TYR A 26 -16.69 22.54 -1.09
CA TYR A 26 -16.71 22.71 -2.54
C TYR A 26 -15.67 23.73 -3.03
N ILE A 27 -15.50 24.83 -2.30
CA ILE A 27 -14.61 25.94 -2.69
C ILE A 27 -13.13 25.68 -2.33
N LEU A 28 -12.86 24.98 -1.23
CA LEU A 28 -11.52 24.92 -0.62
C LEU A 28 -10.81 23.58 -0.75
N ILE A 29 -11.51 22.52 -1.13
CA ILE A 29 -10.91 21.20 -1.32
C ILE A 29 -10.81 20.90 -2.80
N ASP A 30 -9.59 20.74 -3.29
CA ASP A 30 -9.34 20.20 -4.62
C ASP A 30 -9.32 18.67 -4.55
N ASP A 31 -10.46 18.06 -4.86
CA ASP A 31 -10.65 16.62 -5.00
C ASP A 31 -10.87 16.21 -6.46
N SER A 32 -10.55 17.09 -7.41
CA SER A 32 -10.82 16.87 -8.84
C SER A 32 -10.08 15.67 -9.43
N ARG A 33 -8.96 15.28 -8.81
CA ARG A 33 -8.13 14.13 -9.20
C ARG A 33 -8.13 13.00 -8.16
N SER A 34 -9.07 13.01 -7.21
CA SER A 34 -9.10 11.99 -6.16
C SER A 34 -9.68 10.68 -6.71
N TYR A 35 -8.84 9.64 -6.78
CA TYR A 35 -9.27 8.28 -7.14
C TYR A 35 -10.31 7.74 -6.15
N THR A 36 -10.11 7.96 -4.85
CA THR A 36 -11.05 7.48 -3.81
C THR A 36 -12.42 8.14 -3.90
N ARG A 37 -12.51 9.38 -4.41
CA ARG A 37 -13.81 10.01 -4.70
C ARG A 37 -14.60 9.20 -5.73
N ILE A 38 -13.95 8.78 -6.81
CA ILE A 38 -14.56 8.01 -7.90
C ILE A 38 -14.88 6.60 -7.40
N MET A 39 -13.92 5.94 -6.75
CA MET A 39 -14.11 4.61 -6.17
C MET A 39 -15.27 4.57 -5.18
N MET A 40 -15.35 5.50 -4.21
CA MET A 40 -16.46 5.52 -3.25
C MET A 40 -17.80 5.80 -3.93
N HIS A 41 -17.84 6.63 -4.98
CA HIS A 41 -19.06 6.82 -5.76
C HIS A 41 -19.49 5.53 -6.45
N GLN A 42 -18.57 4.83 -7.12
CA GLN A 42 -18.85 3.54 -7.75
C GLN A 42 -19.27 2.47 -6.72
N LEU A 43 -18.69 2.48 -5.52
CA LEU A 43 -19.09 1.58 -4.42
C LEU A 43 -20.56 1.81 -4.00
N TYR A 44 -21.01 3.07 -3.94
CA TYR A 44 -22.37 3.41 -3.50
C TYR A 44 -23.44 3.32 -4.59
N GLU A 45 -23.06 3.56 -5.85
CA GLU A 45 -23.98 3.62 -6.99
C GLU A 45 -23.81 2.43 -7.94
N SER A 46 -23.12 1.37 -7.51
CA SER A 46 -23.02 0.12 -8.28
C SER A 46 -24.42 -0.41 -8.60
N ASP A 47 -24.70 -0.66 -9.88
CA ASP A 47 -25.92 -1.31 -10.34
C ASP A 47 -25.89 -2.84 -10.10
N GLU A 48 -24.69 -3.41 -9.96
CA GLU A 48 -24.46 -4.83 -9.71
C GLU A 48 -24.17 -5.09 -8.22
N ASN A 49 -24.51 -6.29 -7.74
CA ASN A 49 -24.15 -6.72 -6.38
C ASN A 49 -22.66 -7.05 -6.30
N ILE A 50 -21.92 -6.43 -5.38
CA ILE A 50 -20.52 -6.79 -5.11
C ILE A 50 -20.47 -8.11 -4.34
N ASP A 51 -20.06 -9.20 -5.02
CA ASP A 51 -19.93 -10.53 -4.43
C ASP A 51 -18.58 -10.73 -3.75
N VAL A 52 -17.51 -10.17 -4.32
CA VAL A 52 -16.14 -10.27 -3.80
C VAL A 52 -15.53 -8.88 -3.64
N LEU A 53 -14.99 -8.62 -2.45
CA LEU A 53 -14.37 -7.34 -2.11
C LEU A 53 -12.88 -7.54 -1.78
N PHE A 54 -12.00 -6.89 -2.54
CA PHE A 54 -10.58 -6.79 -2.21
C PHE A 54 -10.34 -5.54 -1.36
N VAL A 55 -9.70 -5.68 -0.20
CA VAL A 55 -9.56 -4.60 0.78
C VAL A 55 -8.12 -4.48 1.25
N GLY A 56 -7.56 -3.27 1.18
CA GLY A 56 -6.22 -3.01 1.67
C GLY A 56 -5.65 -1.70 1.16
N SER A 57 -4.32 -1.63 1.12
CA SER A 57 -3.59 -0.38 0.93
C SER A 57 -3.35 -0.05 -0.54
N SER A 58 -2.25 0.67 -0.80
CA SER A 58 -1.76 0.91 -2.15
C SER A 58 -1.36 -0.33 -2.90
N HIS A 59 -1.06 -1.40 -2.18
CA HIS A 59 -0.81 -2.70 -2.77
C HIS A 59 -2.13 -3.26 -3.36
N VAL A 60 -3.26 -3.19 -2.67
CA VAL A 60 -4.55 -3.66 -3.21
C VAL A 60 -5.04 -2.84 -4.40
N TYR A 61 -5.12 -1.50 -4.31
CA TYR A 61 -5.68 -0.70 -5.40
C TYR A 61 -4.83 -0.73 -6.69
N ARG A 62 -3.59 -1.19 -6.59
CA ARG A 62 -2.68 -1.39 -7.74
C ARG A 62 -2.57 -2.84 -8.21
N THR A 63 -3.20 -3.79 -7.53
CA THR A 63 -2.98 -5.22 -7.79
C THR A 63 -4.16 -5.88 -8.48
N PHE A 64 -5.36 -5.73 -7.95
CA PHE A 64 -6.53 -6.43 -8.48
C PHE A 64 -7.23 -5.58 -9.52
N ILE A 65 -7.31 -6.12 -10.74
CA ILE A 65 -8.04 -5.54 -11.86
C ILE A 65 -9.43 -6.18 -11.90
N PRO A 66 -10.50 -5.44 -11.53
CA PRO A 66 -11.85 -6.01 -11.41
C PRO A 66 -12.35 -6.71 -12.67
N GLU A 67 -12.05 -6.19 -13.87
CA GLU A 67 -12.41 -6.86 -15.12
C GLU A 67 -11.80 -8.27 -15.26
N ILE A 68 -10.55 -8.45 -14.80
CA ILE A 68 -9.87 -9.74 -14.84
C ILE A 68 -10.43 -10.65 -13.75
N THR A 69 -10.54 -10.16 -12.51
CA THR A 69 -11.02 -10.98 -11.39
C THR A 69 -12.50 -11.38 -11.56
N ASP A 70 -13.33 -10.55 -12.18
CA ASP A 70 -14.69 -10.91 -12.58
C ASP A 70 -14.70 -12.11 -13.53
N LYS A 71 -13.83 -12.10 -14.53
CA LYS A 71 -13.71 -13.18 -15.51
C LYS A 71 -13.21 -14.46 -14.85
N GLU A 72 -12.25 -14.36 -13.94
CA GLU A 72 -11.68 -15.54 -13.30
C GLU A 72 -12.62 -16.15 -12.26
N PHE A 73 -13.36 -15.34 -11.48
CA PHE A 73 -14.31 -15.82 -10.47
C PHE A 73 -15.73 -16.06 -10.99
N GLY A 74 -16.11 -15.43 -12.11
CA GLY A 74 -17.46 -15.51 -12.67
C GLY A 74 -18.51 -14.76 -11.85
N VAL A 75 -18.11 -13.80 -11.03
CA VAL A 75 -18.94 -12.96 -10.16
C VAL A 75 -18.48 -11.50 -10.22
N TYR A 76 -19.25 -10.57 -9.64
CA TYR A 76 -18.86 -9.17 -9.66
C TYR A 76 -17.92 -8.83 -8.49
N THR A 77 -16.72 -8.37 -8.84
CA THR A 77 -15.65 -8.07 -7.90
C THR A 77 -15.44 -6.56 -7.77
N PHE A 78 -14.92 -6.11 -6.62
CA PHE A 78 -14.63 -4.70 -6.40
C PHE A 78 -13.32 -4.51 -5.65
N ASN A 79 -12.49 -3.59 -6.13
CA ASN A 79 -11.25 -3.20 -5.46
C ASN A 79 -11.52 -1.99 -4.55
N ALA A 80 -11.50 -2.21 -3.24
CA ALA A 80 -11.78 -1.20 -2.24
C ALA A 80 -10.50 -0.77 -1.51
N GLY A 81 -9.37 -0.78 -2.22
CA GLY A 81 -8.11 -0.30 -1.71
C GLY A 81 -7.92 1.21 -1.84
N SER A 82 -7.06 1.78 -0.98
CA SER A 82 -6.67 3.19 -1.07
C SER A 82 -5.26 3.43 -0.52
N SER A 83 -4.69 4.60 -0.81
CA SER A 83 -3.32 4.94 -0.38
C SER A 83 -3.17 4.84 1.13
N SER A 84 -2.22 4.01 1.57
CA SER A 84 -1.91 3.81 2.99
C SER A 84 -3.13 3.48 3.85
N GLN A 85 -4.08 2.72 3.31
CA GLN A 85 -5.29 2.31 4.01
C GLN A 85 -4.98 1.46 5.24
N TYR A 86 -5.13 2.06 6.41
CA TYR A 86 -5.03 1.37 7.68
C TYR A 86 -6.23 0.47 7.96
N MET A 87 -6.11 -0.46 8.91
CA MET A 87 -7.16 -1.46 9.17
C MET A 87 -8.47 -0.88 9.70
N ASP A 88 -8.43 0.23 10.43
CA ASP A 88 -9.64 1.00 10.75
C ASP A 88 -10.33 1.55 9.50
N GLY A 89 -9.55 2.00 8.52
CA GLY A 89 -10.04 2.41 7.20
C GLY A 89 -10.61 1.24 6.41
N SER A 90 -9.92 0.10 6.39
CA SER A 90 -10.43 -1.14 5.79
C SER A 90 -11.76 -1.54 6.41
N PHE A 91 -11.87 -1.50 7.74
CA PHE A 91 -13.11 -1.83 8.43
C PHE A 91 -14.24 -0.86 8.08
N ALA A 92 -13.96 0.45 8.03
CA ALA A 92 -14.94 1.44 7.62
C ALA A 92 -15.46 1.21 6.20
N VAL A 93 -14.58 0.88 5.25
CA VAL A 93 -14.95 0.61 3.84
C VAL A 93 -15.73 -0.70 3.71
N ILE A 94 -15.34 -1.77 4.43
CA ILE A 94 -16.10 -3.03 4.50
C ILE A 94 -17.53 -2.77 4.96
N LYS A 95 -17.71 -2.00 6.04
CA LYS A 95 -19.04 -1.64 6.55
C LYS A 95 -19.86 -0.82 5.55
N GLU A 96 -19.24 0.10 4.80
CA GLU A 96 -19.96 0.86 3.76
C GLU A 96 -20.36 -0.03 2.57
N ALA A 97 -19.49 -0.95 2.16
CA ALA A 97 -19.76 -1.89 1.07
C ALA A 97 -20.91 -2.85 1.41
N ALA A 98 -20.87 -3.46 2.61
CA ALA A 98 -21.86 -4.43 3.08
C ALA A 98 -23.27 -3.84 3.34
N LYS A 99 -23.44 -2.50 3.33
CA LYS A 99 -24.76 -1.87 3.48
C LYS A 99 -25.69 -2.08 2.29
N ASN A 100 -25.11 -2.16 1.09
CA ASN A 100 -25.88 -2.23 -0.16
C ASN A 100 -25.58 -3.49 -0.97
N ASN A 101 -24.66 -4.34 -0.49
CA ASN A 101 -24.21 -5.53 -1.20
C ASN A 101 -24.26 -6.75 -0.28
N ASP A 102 -24.63 -7.88 -0.85
CA ASP A 102 -24.55 -9.21 -0.25
C ASP A 102 -23.19 -9.83 -0.58
N ILE A 103 -22.15 -9.33 0.11
CA ILE A 103 -20.76 -9.74 -0.10
C ILE A 103 -20.58 -11.17 0.38
N LYS A 104 -19.98 -12.02 -0.45
CA LYS A 104 -19.72 -13.43 -0.15
C LYS A 104 -18.32 -13.66 0.37
N HIS A 105 -17.35 -12.93 -0.16
CA HIS A 105 -15.95 -13.10 0.21
C HIS A 105 -15.22 -11.76 0.30
N ILE A 106 -14.45 -11.58 1.37
CA ILE A 106 -13.52 -10.46 1.55
C ILE A 106 -12.09 -10.99 1.52
N PHE A 107 -11.28 -10.45 0.61
CA PHE A 107 -9.84 -10.64 0.63
C PHE A 107 -9.21 -9.43 1.34
N LEU A 108 -8.62 -9.66 2.51
CA LEU A 108 -7.99 -8.61 3.32
C LEU A 108 -6.47 -8.69 3.25
N GLU A 109 -5.84 -7.60 2.82
CA GLU A 109 -4.39 -7.51 2.72
C GLU A 109 -3.71 -7.31 4.08
N MET A 110 -2.63 -8.07 4.28
CA MET A 110 -1.79 -8.07 5.48
C MET A 110 -0.37 -7.57 5.16
N TYR A 111 -0.23 -6.41 4.52
CA TYR A 111 1.06 -5.78 4.24
C TYR A 111 1.71 -5.19 5.51
N TYR A 112 3.00 -5.45 5.75
CA TYR A 112 3.69 -5.05 6.99
C TYR A 112 3.79 -3.52 7.15
N GLY A 113 3.85 -2.76 6.05
CA GLY A 113 3.93 -1.30 6.13
C GLY A 113 2.69 -0.70 6.78
N VAL A 114 1.51 -1.29 6.54
CA VAL A 114 0.25 -0.88 7.18
C VAL A 114 0.16 -1.37 8.62
N ALA A 115 0.66 -2.58 8.90
CA ALA A 115 0.73 -3.13 10.26
C ALA A 115 1.60 -2.29 11.19
N SER A 116 2.60 -1.59 10.64
CA SER A 116 3.53 -0.74 11.39
C SER A 116 2.97 0.63 11.83
N GLY A 117 1.69 0.92 11.57
CA GLY A 117 1.06 2.23 11.72
C GLY A 117 0.87 2.77 13.15
N GLY A 118 1.37 2.08 14.19
CA GLY A 118 1.32 2.52 15.59
C GLY A 118 -0.09 2.63 16.18
N THR A 119 -0.21 3.32 17.31
CA THR A 119 -1.48 3.64 17.97
C THR A 119 -2.28 4.65 17.14
N TYR A 120 -3.55 4.38 16.90
CA TYR A 120 -4.35 5.16 15.96
C TYR A 120 -4.66 6.55 16.50
N SER A 121 -4.91 6.68 17.80
CA SER A 121 -5.14 7.97 18.45
C SER A 121 -3.93 8.90 18.39
N GLU A 122 -2.72 8.33 18.38
CA GLU A 122 -1.44 9.07 18.35
C GLU A 122 -1.01 9.44 16.92
N ARG A 123 -1.81 9.08 15.89
CA ARG A 123 -1.52 9.44 14.50
C ARG A 123 -1.60 10.95 14.32
N THR A 124 -0.46 11.54 14.04
CA THR A 124 -0.37 12.97 13.69
C THR A 124 -0.66 13.24 12.20
N GLY A 125 -0.47 12.22 11.35
CA GLY A 125 -0.78 12.25 9.92
C GLY A 125 -2.09 11.54 9.61
N LEU A 126 -3.17 12.32 9.39
CA LEU A 126 -4.52 11.78 9.16
C LEU A 126 -4.92 11.71 7.68
N THR A 127 -3.98 11.91 6.76
CA THR A 127 -4.25 11.89 5.31
C THR A 127 -4.92 10.59 4.88
N SER A 128 -4.40 9.43 5.32
CA SER A 128 -4.99 8.11 5.01
C SER A 128 -6.38 7.93 5.63
N THR A 129 -6.65 8.52 6.79
CA THR A 129 -8.00 8.51 7.38
C THR A 129 -8.95 9.35 6.55
N TYR A 130 -8.49 10.52 6.10
CA TYR A 130 -9.30 11.46 5.35
C TYR A 130 -9.60 11.01 3.92
N ILE A 131 -8.67 10.30 3.27
CA ILE A 131 -8.85 9.84 1.89
C ILE A 131 -10.12 8.99 1.74
N ILE A 132 -10.49 8.23 2.78
CA ILE A 132 -11.73 7.45 2.86
C ILE A 132 -12.88 8.27 3.45
N SER A 133 -12.69 8.82 4.65
CA SER A 133 -13.77 9.44 5.42
C SER A 133 -14.37 10.67 4.75
N ASP A 134 -13.62 11.40 3.92
CA ASP A 134 -14.13 12.57 3.18
C ASP A 134 -15.25 12.23 2.20
N TYR A 135 -15.29 10.98 1.73
CA TYR A 135 -16.25 10.46 0.75
C TYR A 135 -17.22 9.43 1.34
N MET A 136 -17.09 9.07 2.62
CA MET A 136 -18.14 8.34 3.34
C MET A 136 -19.42 9.18 3.44
N ARG A 137 -20.58 8.56 3.17
CA ARG A 137 -21.89 9.17 3.42
C ARG A 137 -22.05 9.47 4.93
N PRO A 138 -22.81 10.52 5.34
CA PRO A 138 -23.05 10.79 6.75
C PRO A 138 -23.71 9.60 7.46
N SER A 139 -22.99 8.98 8.39
CA SER A 139 -23.43 7.79 9.13
C SER A 139 -22.82 7.75 10.53
N LEU A 140 -23.36 6.92 11.42
CA LEU A 140 -22.72 6.67 12.71
C LEU A 140 -21.38 5.97 12.53
N ASP A 141 -21.23 5.12 11.53
CA ASP A 141 -19.96 4.46 11.20
C ASP A 141 -18.87 5.48 10.82
N LYS A 142 -19.21 6.53 10.08
CA LYS A 142 -18.28 7.61 9.76
C LYS A 142 -17.81 8.35 11.02
N VAL A 143 -18.74 8.62 11.94
CA VAL A 143 -18.42 9.29 13.21
C VAL A 143 -17.50 8.39 14.05
N ASP A 144 -17.87 7.12 14.16
CA ASP A 144 -17.12 6.10 14.88
C ASP A 144 -15.69 5.96 14.33
N TYR A 145 -15.54 5.84 13.01
CA TYR A 145 -14.24 5.79 12.35
C TYR A 145 -13.39 7.03 12.67
N LEU A 146 -13.93 8.24 12.48
CA LEU A 146 -13.17 9.48 12.70
C LEU A 146 -12.76 9.70 14.17
N VAL A 147 -13.57 9.22 15.12
CA VAL A 147 -13.30 9.34 16.55
C VAL A 147 -12.22 8.34 17.00
N HIS A 148 -12.22 7.12 16.46
CA HIS A 148 -11.20 6.12 16.76
C HIS A 148 -9.86 6.42 16.06
N ALA A 149 -9.92 6.92 14.83
CA ALA A 149 -8.73 7.19 14.02
C ALA A 149 -7.96 8.46 14.43
N SER A 150 -8.50 9.31 15.32
CA SER A 150 -7.87 10.59 15.66
C SER A 150 -8.18 11.11 17.06
N ASP A 151 -7.17 11.70 17.69
CA ASP A 151 -7.33 12.40 18.96
C ASP A 151 -8.24 13.63 18.88
N LYS A 152 -8.78 14.04 20.03
CA LYS A 152 -9.76 15.15 20.14
C LYS A 152 -9.28 16.46 19.56
N GLU A 153 -7.97 16.70 19.57
CA GLU A 153 -7.37 17.91 18.99
C GLU A 153 -7.52 17.98 17.47
N TYR A 154 -7.67 16.84 16.80
CA TYR A 154 -7.83 16.74 15.35
C TYR A 154 -9.30 16.74 14.90
N TRP A 155 -10.28 16.53 15.79
CA TRP A 155 -11.70 16.41 15.44
C TRP A 155 -12.24 17.56 14.61
N ILE A 156 -11.79 18.80 14.85
CA ILE A 156 -12.22 19.95 14.04
C ILE A 156 -11.80 19.75 12.58
N ASN A 157 -10.58 19.25 12.33
CA ASN A 157 -10.11 18.97 10.98
C ASN A 157 -10.80 17.74 10.38
N SER A 158 -11.13 16.74 11.20
CA SER A 158 -11.85 15.52 10.79
C SER A 158 -13.29 15.78 10.35
N PHE A 159 -14.04 16.60 11.10
CA PHE A 159 -15.46 16.86 10.82
C PHE A 159 -15.71 18.12 9.99
N LEU A 160 -14.84 19.13 10.08
CA LEU A 160 -14.93 20.36 9.27
C LEU A 160 -13.84 20.36 8.20
N ILE A 161 -14.04 19.53 7.19
CA ILE A 161 -13.12 19.28 6.06
C ILE A 161 -12.44 20.56 5.54
N ALA A 162 -13.21 21.62 5.28
CA ALA A 162 -12.71 22.88 4.73
C ALA A 162 -11.67 23.60 5.62
N LYS A 163 -11.66 23.30 6.93
CA LYS A 163 -10.69 23.86 7.88
C LYS A 163 -9.26 23.44 7.56
N ARG A 164 -9.05 22.29 6.91
CA ARG A 164 -7.74 21.79 6.49
C ARG A 164 -7.08 22.71 5.47
N ASN A 165 -7.88 23.31 4.58
CA ASN A 165 -7.41 24.15 3.48
C ASN A 165 -7.88 25.62 3.60
N TRP A 166 -8.26 26.06 4.80
CA TRP A 166 -8.86 27.39 5.02
C TRP A 166 -7.98 28.55 4.54
N SER A 167 -6.65 28.41 4.65
CA SER A 167 -5.69 29.43 4.20
C SER A 167 -5.78 29.69 2.70
N ASN A 168 -6.18 28.68 1.91
CA ASN A 168 -6.29 28.78 0.47
C ASN A 168 -7.45 29.68 0.03
N PHE A 169 -8.39 30.01 0.93
CA PHE A 169 -9.45 30.97 0.64
C PHE A 169 -8.91 32.34 0.21
N TYR A 170 -7.74 32.72 0.71
CA TYR A 170 -7.09 33.99 0.38
C TYR A 170 -6.32 33.95 -0.95
N ASP A 171 -6.20 32.77 -1.58
CA ASP A 171 -5.66 32.61 -2.92
C ASP A 171 -6.81 32.55 -3.94
N SER A 172 -7.07 33.69 -4.58
CA SER A 172 -8.12 33.79 -5.61
C SER A 172 -7.88 32.89 -6.82
N THR A 173 -6.61 32.61 -7.15
CA THR A 173 -6.25 31.75 -8.28
C THR A 173 -6.58 30.31 -7.94
N TYR A 174 -6.17 29.85 -6.75
CA TYR A 174 -6.52 28.53 -6.23
C TYR A 174 -8.04 28.32 -6.24
N VAL A 175 -8.80 29.23 -5.58
CA VAL A 175 -10.26 29.12 -5.49
C VAL A 175 -10.91 29.08 -6.87
N LYS A 176 -10.47 29.92 -7.81
CA LYS A 176 -10.97 29.92 -9.18
C LYS A 176 -10.70 28.59 -9.89
N ASN A 177 -9.50 28.03 -9.72
CA ASN A 177 -9.11 26.77 -10.34
C ASN A 177 -9.91 25.59 -9.78
N VAL A 178 -10.10 25.52 -8.45
CA VAL A 178 -10.93 24.49 -7.81
C VAL A 178 -12.36 24.55 -8.32
N ILE A 179 -12.97 25.74 -8.33
CA ILE A 179 -14.34 25.92 -8.83
C ILE A 179 -14.43 25.52 -10.30
N ALA A 180 -13.46 25.92 -11.14
CA ALA A 180 -13.43 25.58 -12.55
C ALA A 180 -13.33 24.06 -12.77
N ALA A 181 -12.44 23.38 -12.05
CA ALA A 181 -12.27 21.93 -12.11
C ALA A 181 -13.56 21.19 -11.69
N LYS A 182 -14.25 21.67 -10.65
CA LYS A 182 -15.51 21.05 -10.21
C LYS A 182 -16.72 21.35 -11.09
N GLN A 183 -16.60 22.30 -12.02
CA GLN A 183 -17.65 22.66 -12.96
C GLN A 183 -17.60 21.86 -14.26
N THR A 184 -16.54 21.09 -14.50
CA THR A 184 -16.47 20.21 -15.67
C THR A 184 -17.47 19.05 -15.56
N ASP A 185 -17.86 18.49 -16.69
CA ASP A 185 -18.84 17.40 -16.72
C ASP A 185 -18.24 16.12 -16.12
N GLU A 186 -16.95 15.90 -16.37
CA GLU A 186 -16.21 14.73 -15.87
C GLU A 186 -16.20 14.70 -14.33
N TYR A 187 -15.93 15.86 -13.69
CA TYR A 187 -16.02 15.94 -12.24
C TYR A 187 -17.42 15.61 -11.75
N LYS A 188 -18.46 16.22 -12.34
CA LYS A 188 -19.86 16.04 -11.92
C LYS A 188 -20.35 14.61 -12.10
N ASN A 189 -19.87 13.92 -13.12
CA ASN A 189 -20.23 12.54 -13.46
C ASN A 189 -19.29 11.49 -12.83
N TYR A 190 -18.31 11.90 -12.02
CA TYR A 190 -17.31 11.01 -11.40
C TYR A 190 -16.47 10.23 -12.43
N GLU A 191 -16.21 10.85 -13.57
CA GLU A 191 -15.39 10.26 -14.63
C GLU A 191 -13.93 10.68 -14.45
N TYR A 192 -13.01 9.73 -14.63
CA TYR A 192 -11.58 10.03 -14.66
C TYR A 192 -11.13 10.31 -16.10
N VAL A 193 -10.36 11.39 -16.28
CA VAL A 193 -9.70 11.69 -17.56
C VAL A 193 -8.20 11.57 -17.40
N ARG A 194 -7.64 10.55 -18.06
CA ARG A 194 -6.20 10.39 -18.24
C ARG A 194 -5.68 11.46 -19.19
N ASN A 195 -4.64 12.20 -18.78
CA ASN A 195 -3.96 13.13 -19.67
C ASN A 195 -2.87 12.40 -20.47
N GLU A 196 -2.54 12.95 -21.64
CA GLU A 196 -1.42 12.45 -22.43
C GLU A 196 -0.11 12.52 -21.61
N GLY A 197 0.59 11.39 -21.50
CA GLY A 197 1.81 11.26 -20.71
C GLY A 197 1.61 10.89 -19.24
N ASP A 198 0.38 10.80 -18.75
CA ASP A 198 0.11 10.29 -17.39
C ASP A 198 0.54 8.81 -17.32
N VAL A 199 1.52 8.53 -16.49
CA VAL A 199 1.98 7.16 -16.19
C VAL A 199 1.06 6.45 -15.21
N GLU A 200 0.33 7.20 -14.38
CA GLU A 200 -0.61 6.68 -13.38
C GLU A 200 -2.03 7.19 -13.66
N TYR A 201 -3.02 6.30 -13.61
CA TYR A 201 -4.40 6.64 -13.96
C TYR A 201 -5.41 5.68 -13.34
N TYR A 202 -6.59 6.20 -13.00
CA TYR A 202 -7.72 5.38 -12.57
C TYR A 202 -8.31 4.64 -13.77
N VAL A 203 -8.69 3.38 -13.56
CA VAL A 203 -9.31 2.55 -14.61
C VAL A 203 -10.76 2.31 -14.27
N ASP A 204 -11.03 1.43 -13.30
CA ASP A 204 -12.39 1.06 -12.92
C ASP A 204 -12.40 0.41 -11.52
N ARG A 205 -13.52 0.59 -10.80
CA ARG A 205 -13.83 -0.09 -9.53
C ARG A 205 -12.66 -0.16 -8.55
N GLY A 206 -11.96 0.95 -8.39
CA GLY A 206 -10.84 1.15 -7.48
C GLY A 206 -9.46 0.83 -8.04
N PHE A 207 -9.35 0.16 -9.18
CA PHE A 207 -8.05 -0.13 -9.78
C PHE A 207 -7.40 1.15 -10.33
N VAL A 208 -6.14 1.39 -9.94
CA VAL A 208 -5.30 2.46 -10.47
C VAL A 208 -4.09 1.83 -11.15
N ALA A 209 -4.05 1.98 -12.46
CA ALA A 209 -2.97 1.52 -13.30
C ALA A 209 -1.73 2.42 -13.14
N ASN A 210 -0.56 1.82 -13.37
CA ASN A 210 0.69 2.55 -13.49
C ASN A 210 1.58 1.87 -14.54
N ASP A 211 2.01 2.61 -15.55
CA ASP A 211 2.79 2.10 -16.69
C ASP A 211 4.31 2.25 -16.48
N ALA A 212 4.77 2.66 -15.29
CA ALA A 212 6.19 2.69 -14.94
C ALA A 212 6.73 1.28 -14.67
N GLU A 213 8.04 1.13 -14.88
CA GLU A 213 8.78 -0.11 -14.64
C GLU A 213 10.05 0.18 -13.84
N VAL A 214 10.43 -0.73 -12.96
CA VAL A 214 11.74 -0.69 -12.31
C VAL A 214 12.79 -1.13 -13.32
N SER A 215 13.72 -0.22 -13.63
CA SER A 215 14.86 -0.50 -14.52
C SER A 215 15.77 -1.57 -13.94
N SER A 216 16.38 -2.38 -14.81
CA SER A 216 17.43 -3.33 -14.45
C SER A 216 18.65 -2.68 -13.80
N ASP A 217 18.83 -1.37 -13.93
CA ASP A 217 20.00 -0.65 -13.41
C ASP A 217 19.72 0.00 -12.04
N THR A 218 18.47 -0.08 -11.55
CA THR A 218 18.08 0.45 -10.25
C THR A 218 18.39 -0.58 -9.17
N HIS A 219 19.47 -0.38 -8.43
CA HIS A 219 19.91 -1.30 -7.39
C HIS A 219 20.06 -0.65 -6.01
N PHE A 220 19.71 0.63 -5.87
CA PHE A 220 19.64 1.31 -4.58
C PHE A 220 18.21 1.31 -4.05
N ASN A 221 18.02 0.67 -2.90
CA ASN A 221 16.72 0.57 -2.27
C ASN A 221 16.78 1.09 -0.84
N VAL A 222 16.22 2.29 -0.62
CA VAL A 222 16.14 2.89 0.72
C VAL A 222 15.13 2.14 1.59
N THR A 223 14.04 1.65 1.00
CA THR A 223 12.97 0.91 1.69
C THR A 223 13.48 -0.42 2.24
N ALA A 224 14.45 -1.05 1.58
CA ALA A 224 15.12 -2.26 2.03
C ALA A 224 15.91 -2.09 3.34
N TYR A 225 16.22 -0.86 3.77
CA TYR A 225 17.02 -0.64 4.97
C TYR A 225 16.20 -0.83 6.26
N GLY A 226 16.76 -1.62 7.19
CA GLY A 226 16.20 -1.85 8.52
C GLY A 226 15.16 -2.98 8.58
N GLU A 227 15.11 -3.67 9.72
CA GLU A 227 14.23 -4.80 9.98
C GLU A 227 12.74 -4.41 10.04
N ILE A 228 11.86 -5.35 9.68
CA ILE A 228 10.42 -5.24 9.96
C ILE A 228 10.22 -5.35 11.47
N GLY A 229 9.51 -4.39 12.07
CA GLY A 229 9.40 -4.22 13.52
C GLY A 229 8.45 -5.18 14.24
N VAL A 230 8.44 -6.47 13.89
CA VAL A 230 7.66 -7.50 14.58
C VAL A 230 8.11 -7.63 16.04
N GLY A 231 7.15 -7.65 16.98
CA GLY A 231 7.41 -7.68 18.43
C GLY A 231 7.80 -6.32 19.03
N SER A 232 7.85 -5.25 18.23
CA SER A 232 7.98 -3.88 18.71
C SER A 232 6.77 -3.04 18.29
N ILE A 233 6.80 -2.47 17.08
CA ILE A 233 5.71 -1.65 16.53
C ILE A 233 4.58 -2.49 15.91
N ILE A 234 4.87 -3.73 15.48
CA ILE A 234 3.88 -4.70 15.01
C ILE A 234 3.71 -5.76 16.10
N SER A 235 2.55 -5.78 16.75
CA SER A 235 2.23 -6.77 17.80
C SER A 235 0.72 -6.89 18.00
N ARG A 236 0.31 -7.87 18.82
CA ARG A 236 -1.11 -8.11 19.17
C ARG A 236 -1.70 -7.11 20.15
N ASP A 237 -0.88 -6.24 20.73
CA ASP A 237 -1.33 -5.21 21.67
C ASP A 237 -1.60 -3.87 20.96
N THR A 238 -1.72 -3.88 19.63
CA THR A 238 -1.87 -2.68 18.79
C THR A 238 -3.31 -2.48 18.31
N ASP A 239 -3.68 -1.24 18.00
CA ASP A 239 -4.97 -0.91 17.39
C ASP A 239 -5.15 -1.54 16.00
N TRP A 240 -4.04 -1.79 15.31
CA TRP A 240 -4.04 -2.57 14.07
C TRP A 240 -4.57 -3.98 14.30
N TYR A 241 -4.05 -4.70 15.29
CA TYR A 241 -4.53 -6.04 15.58
C TYR A 241 -6.00 -6.04 16.02
N ASN A 242 -6.39 -5.08 16.87
CA ASN A 242 -7.80 -4.93 17.27
C ASN A 242 -8.72 -4.75 16.07
N SER A 243 -8.32 -3.93 15.08
CA SER A 243 -9.11 -3.71 13.87
C SER A 243 -9.18 -4.96 12.98
N VAL A 244 -8.11 -5.77 12.93
CA VAL A 244 -8.14 -7.08 12.25
C VAL A 244 -9.17 -8.00 12.90
N VAL A 245 -9.19 -8.05 14.24
CA VAL A 245 -10.20 -8.83 15.00
C VAL A 245 -11.61 -8.31 14.72
N ASP A 246 -11.83 -7.00 14.77
CA ASP A 246 -13.14 -6.38 14.50
C ASP A 246 -13.64 -6.72 13.09
N ILE A 247 -12.76 -6.73 12.08
CA ILE A 247 -13.09 -7.12 10.72
C ILE A 247 -13.51 -8.59 10.66
N VAL A 248 -12.73 -9.50 11.26
CA VAL A 248 -13.05 -10.94 11.27
C VAL A 248 -14.37 -11.20 11.98
N ASP A 249 -14.59 -10.59 13.14
CA ASP A 249 -15.84 -10.74 13.91
C ASP A 249 -17.03 -10.18 13.14
N TYR A 250 -16.87 -9.05 12.44
CA TYR A 250 -17.88 -8.51 11.56
C TYR A 250 -18.22 -9.48 10.41
N CYS A 251 -17.20 -10.04 9.74
CA CYS A 251 -17.42 -11.00 8.66
C CYS A 251 -18.18 -12.24 9.16
N LYS A 252 -17.77 -12.81 10.31
CA LYS A 252 -18.45 -13.94 10.95
C LYS A 252 -19.91 -13.62 11.31
N ALA A 253 -20.17 -12.42 11.84
CA ALA A 253 -21.52 -12.00 12.22
C ALA A 253 -22.45 -11.78 11.01
N HIS A 254 -21.88 -11.55 9.83
CA HIS A 254 -22.59 -11.26 8.59
C HIS A 254 -22.56 -12.40 7.57
N ASP A 255 -22.04 -13.58 7.93
CA ASP A 255 -21.89 -14.74 7.03
C ASP A 255 -21.07 -14.42 5.77
N ILE A 256 -20.00 -13.63 5.95
CA ILE A 256 -19.05 -13.26 4.91
C ILE A 256 -17.79 -14.09 5.11
N GLU A 257 -17.35 -14.81 4.08
CA GLU A 257 -16.04 -15.48 4.11
C GLU A 257 -14.92 -14.44 4.08
N ILE A 258 -13.83 -14.71 4.79
CA ILE A 258 -12.67 -13.83 4.81
C ILE A 258 -11.40 -14.66 4.60
N THR A 259 -10.51 -14.15 3.75
CA THR A 259 -9.16 -14.68 3.53
C THR A 259 -8.14 -13.57 3.68
N PHE A 260 -7.08 -13.84 4.43
CA PHE A 260 -5.91 -12.98 4.51
C PHE A 260 -4.94 -13.26 3.36
N PHE A 261 -4.33 -12.22 2.83
CA PHE A 261 -3.27 -12.38 1.84
C PHE A 261 -2.21 -11.28 1.92
N VAL A 262 -1.05 -11.52 1.31
CA VAL A 262 -0.03 -10.48 1.05
C VAL A 262 0.20 -10.38 -0.45
N THR A 263 0.12 -9.18 -1.00
CA THR A 263 0.45 -8.88 -2.40
C THR A 263 1.95 -9.13 -2.67
N PRO A 264 2.36 -9.64 -3.85
CA PRO A 264 3.78 -9.76 -4.18
C PRO A 264 4.50 -8.40 -4.15
N GLU A 265 5.61 -8.37 -3.43
CA GLU A 265 6.56 -7.28 -3.34
C GLU A 265 7.89 -7.66 -4.02
N PRO A 266 8.70 -6.68 -4.42
CA PRO A 266 10.03 -6.94 -4.93
C PRO A 266 10.93 -7.67 -3.93
N GLU A 267 11.59 -8.73 -4.37
CA GLU A 267 12.47 -9.51 -3.49
C GLU A 267 13.66 -8.72 -2.98
N TRP A 268 14.20 -7.81 -3.78
CA TRP A 268 15.30 -6.95 -3.33
C TRP A 268 14.89 -6.04 -2.16
N THR A 269 13.60 -5.76 -1.97
CA THR A 269 13.11 -5.10 -0.75
C THR A 269 13.10 -6.06 0.44
N LEU A 270 12.46 -7.22 0.29
CA LEU A 270 12.22 -8.16 1.39
C LEU A 270 13.51 -8.87 1.86
N VAL A 271 14.41 -9.23 0.95
CA VAL A 271 15.74 -9.75 1.28
C VAL A 271 16.53 -8.70 2.07
N GLY A 272 16.39 -7.42 1.69
CA GLY A 272 17.06 -6.32 2.37
C GLY A 272 16.57 -6.09 3.80
N LYS A 273 15.27 -6.30 4.06
CA LYS A 273 14.72 -6.30 5.43
C LYS A 273 15.39 -7.34 6.33
N GLY A 274 15.81 -8.47 5.75
CA GLY A 274 16.58 -9.52 6.43
C GLY A 274 15.82 -10.34 7.46
N ASN A 275 14.53 -10.07 7.68
CA ASN A 275 13.73 -10.74 8.72
C ASN A 275 12.28 -11.02 8.30
N TYR A 276 11.97 -11.10 7.01
CA TYR A 276 10.60 -11.27 6.50
C TYR A 276 9.88 -12.52 7.02
N ASP A 277 10.58 -13.64 7.21
CA ASP A 277 9.97 -14.85 7.80
C ASP A 277 9.34 -14.58 9.18
N LYS A 278 9.92 -13.68 10.00
CA LYS A 278 9.29 -13.31 11.29
C LYS A 278 7.93 -12.66 11.10
N TYR A 279 7.76 -11.87 10.04
CA TYR A 279 6.49 -11.24 9.72
C TYR A 279 5.49 -12.28 9.19
N HIS A 280 5.93 -13.14 8.27
CA HIS A 280 5.13 -14.23 7.75
C HIS A 280 4.60 -15.16 8.87
N GLU A 281 5.48 -15.57 9.79
CA GLU A 281 5.12 -16.39 10.95
C GLU A 281 4.11 -15.67 11.86
N PHE A 282 4.32 -14.37 12.12
CA PHE A 282 3.42 -13.57 12.95
C PHE A 282 2.01 -13.50 12.38
N ILE A 283 1.86 -13.27 11.06
CA ILE A 283 0.54 -13.27 10.41
C ILE A 283 -0.06 -14.69 10.35
N SER A 284 0.77 -15.70 10.09
CA SER A 284 0.34 -17.11 10.11
C SER A 284 -0.20 -17.55 11.47
N ASP A 285 0.36 -17.06 12.56
CA ASP A 285 -0.14 -17.35 13.91
C ASP A 285 -1.44 -16.60 14.20
N ILE A 286 -1.58 -15.36 13.71
CA ILE A 286 -2.84 -14.62 13.80
C ILE A 286 -3.95 -15.32 13.02
N SER A 287 -3.66 -15.77 11.80
CA SER A 287 -4.65 -16.41 10.93
C SER A 287 -5.16 -17.73 11.53
N LYS A 288 -4.27 -18.56 12.07
CA LYS A 288 -4.63 -19.79 12.81
C LYS A 288 -5.53 -19.50 14.02
N ASP A 289 -5.19 -18.50 14.82
CA ASP A 289 -5.97 -18.15 16.02
C ASP A 289 -7.35 -17.60 15.69
N LEU A 290 -7.46 -16.86 14.58
CA LEU A 290 -8.73 -16.29 14.11
C LEU A 290 -9.54 -17.26 13.25
N GLU A 291 -8.98 -18.44 12.92
CA GLU A 291 -9.55 -19.44 12.01
C GLU A 291 -9.85 -18.85 10.62
N VAL A 292 -8.85 -18.15 10.06
CA VAL A 292 -8.91 -17.49 8.75
C VAL A 292 -7.79 -18.03 7.87
N ASP A 293 -8.09 -18.30 6.59
CA ASP A 293 -7.08 -18.74 5.63
C ASP A 293 -6.08 -17.61 5.34
N PHE A 294 -4.80 -17.94 5.16
CA PHE A 294 -3.73 -16.98 4.89
C PHE A 294 -2.82 -17.43 3.77
N TYR A 295 -2.63 -16.57 2.77
CA TYR A 295 -1.76 -16.82 1.62
C TYR A 295 -0.77 -15.66 1.39
N ASP A 296 0.51 -15.95 1.57
CA ASP A 296 1.58 -14.99 1.36
C ASP A 296 2.18 -15.14 -0.05
N PHE A 297 1.84 -14.22 -0.94
CA PHE A 297 2.32 -14.30 -2.33
C PHE A 297 3.75 -13.79 -2.53
N ASN A 298 4.41 -13.29 -1.47
CA ASN A 298 5.87 -13.12 -1.50
C ASN A 298 6.60 -14.47 -1.58
N LEU A 299 5.93 -15.57 -1.21
CA LEU A 299 6.43 -16.94 -1.32
C LEU A 299 6.16 -17.58 -2.69
N CYS A 300 5.61 -16.84 -3.66
CA CYS A 300 5.31 -17.39 -4.98
C CYS A 300 6.58 -17.82 -5.72
N LYS A 301 6.54 -19.01 -6.34
CA LYS A 301 7.61 -19.51 -7.20
C LYS A 301 7.69 -18.71 -8.50
N ASN A 302 8.91 -18.43 -8.96
CA ASN A 302 9.15 -17.50 -10.08
C ASN A 302 8.53 -17.97 -11.41
N GLU A 303 8.34 -19.28 -11.61
CA GLU A 303 7.63 -19.82 -12.77
C GLU A 303 6.16 -19.38 -12.86
N PHE A 304 5.52 -19.06 -11.73
CA PHE A 304 4.16 -18.52 -11.68
C PHE A 304 4.17 -16.99 -11.60
N PHE A 305 4.98 -16.43 -10.69
CA PHE A 305 5.16 -14.99 -10.55
C PHE A 305 6.56 -14.65 -10.07
N ASP A 306 7.39 -14.14 -10.98
CA ASP A 306 8.78 -13.77 -10.72
C ASP A 306 8.87 -12.41 -10.04
N THR A 307 9.06 -12.41 -8.72
CA THR A 307 9.23 -11.18 -7.91
C THR A 307 10.62 -10.54 -8.05
N ASN A 308 11.52 -11.11 -8.87
CA ASN A 308 12.75 -10.46 -9.33
C ASN A 308 12.57 -9.72 -10.68
N ASP A 309 11.47 -9.89 -11.39
CA ASP A 309 11.22 -9.20 -12.67
C ASP A 309 10.77 -7.75 -12.43
N GLY A 310 11.71 -6.81 -12.45
CA GLY A 310 11.46 -5.37 -12.31
C GLY A 310 10.44 -4.78 -13.28
N THR A 311 10.16 -5.45 -14.41
CA THR A 311 9.13 -5.00 -15.35
C THR A 311 7.70 -5.24 -14.84
N LEU A 312 7.52 -5.96 -13.72
CA LEU A 312 6.23 -6.18 -13.06
C LEU A 312 5.94 -5.16 -11.96
N PHE A 313 6.90 -4.27 -11.64
CA PHE A 313 6.82 -3.33 -10.54
C PHE A 313 7.03 -1.90 -11.02
N LYS A 314 6.36 -0.94 -10.39
CA LYS A 314 6.55 0.50 -10.67
C LYS A 314 7.64 1.11 -9.81
N ASP A 315 7.92 0.51 -8.66
CA ASP A 315 8.90 0.90 -7.66
C ASP A 315 9.22 -0.28 -6.74
N GLU A 316 9.95 0.00 -5.65
CA GLU A 316 10.46 -1.00 -4.70
C GLU A 316 9.40 -1.60 -3.76
N ASP A 317 8.12 -1.38 -4.03
CA ASP A 317 7.02 -1.74 -3.13
C ASP A 317 5.75 -2.17 -3.88
N HIS A 318 5.49 -1.65 -5.09
CA HIS A 318 4.21 -1.83 -5.77
C HIS A 318 4.32 -2.50 -7.14
N LEU A 319 3.35 -3.37 -7.42
CA LEU A 319 3.06 -3.81 -8.79
C LEU A 319 2.71 -2.63 -9.70
N ASN A 320 3.10 -2.77 -10.97
CA ASN A 320 2.61 -1.93 -12.05
C ASN A 320 1.43 -2.62 -12.77
N THR A 321 0.91 -2.01 -13.85
CA THR A 321 -0.22 -2.57 -14.61
C THR A 321 0.06 -4.00 -15.11
N LYS A 322 1.26 -4.26 -15.62
CA LYS A 322 1.65 -5.59 -16.13
C LYS A 322 1.72 -6.64 -15.01
N GLY A 323 2.28 -6.27 -13.86
CA GLY A 323 2.29 -7.10 -12.65
C GLY A 323 0.87 -7.40 -12.17
N ALA A 324 0.01 -6.38 -12.10
CA ALA A 324 -1.38 -6.48 -11.70
C ALA A 324 -2.21 -7.40 -12.61
N GLU A 325 -2.03 -7.30 -13.93
CA GLU A 325 -2.67 -8.20 -14.90
C GLU A 325 -2.27 -9.66 -14.67
N LYS A 326 -0.96 -9.93 -14.59
CA LYS A 326 -0.44 -11.28 -14.39
C LYS A 326 -0.90 -11.86 -13.05
N PHE A 327 -0.84 -11.06 -11.99
CA PHE A 327 -1.21 -11.51 -10.65
C PHE A 327 -2.72 -11.70 -10.50
N SER A 328 -3.56 -10.81 -11.04
CA SER A 328 -5.02 -10.96 -11.02
C SER A 328 -5.47 -12.29 -11.64
N VAL A 329 -4.83 -12.71 -12.75
CA VAL A 329 -5.09 -14.01 -13.37
C VAL A 329 -4.64 -15.16 -12.48
N LEU A 330 -3.42 -15.12 -11.95
CA LEU A 330 -2.87 -16.16 -11.06
C LEU A 330 -3.74 -16.34 -9.81
N PHE A 331 -4.08 -15.24 -9.15
CA PHE A 331 -4.93 -15.21 -7.97
C PHE A 331 -6.31 -15.83 -8.28
N GLY A 332 -6.92 -15.42 -9.38
CA GLY A 332 -8.17 -16.00 -9.88
C GLY A 332 -8.10 -17.51 -10.11
N GLN A 333 -7.02 -18.01 -10.72
CA GLN A 333 -6.83 -19.44 -10.96
C GLN A 333 -6.69 -20.25 -9.67
N LEU A 334 -6.00 -19.71 -8.66
CA LEU A 334 -5.81 -20.36 -7.38
C LEU A 334 -7.12 -20.47 -6.59
N PHE A 335 -7.85 -19.36 -6.45
CA PHE A 335 -9.11 -19.35 -5.69
C PHE A 335 -10.30 -19.97 -6.45
N THR A 336 -10.15 -20.28 -7.74
CA THR A 336 -11.08 -21.14 -8.49
C THR A 336 -10.63 -22.60 -8.59
N GLY A 337 -9.54 -22.98 -7.91
CA GLY A 337 -9.02 -24.35 -7.86
C GLY A 337 -8.41 -24.87 -9.16
N ARG A 338 -8.16 -24.00 -10.15
CA ARG A 338 -7.44 -24.35 -11.39
C ARG A 338 -5.94 -24.56 -11.14
N LEU A 339 -5.41 -23.93 -10.11
CA LEU A 339 -4.08 -24.18 -9.56
C LEU A 339 -4.22 -24.50 -8.06
N GLN A 340 -3.25 -25.21 -7.50
CA GLN A 340 -3.19 -25.51 -6.07
C GLN A 340 -2.13 -24.64 -5.40
N MET A 341 -2.40 -24.17 -4.17
CA MET A 341 -1.49 -23.27 -3.46
C MET A 341 -0.12 -23.92 -3.20
N ASP A 342 -0.10 -25.19 -2.77
CA ASP A 342 1.13 -25.94 -2.48
C ASP A 342 2.03 -26.12 -3.73
N ASP A 343 1.45 -26.08 -4.93
CA ASP A 343 2.21 -26.15 -6.18
C ASP A 343 2.88 -24.79 -6.48
N VAL A 344 2.29 -23.68 -6.03
CA VAL A 344 2.67 -22.31 -6.41
C VAL A 344 3.54 -21.62 -5.37
N LEU A 345 3.36 -21.91 -4.08
CA LEU A 345 4.07 -21.25 -2.99
C LEU A 345 5.21 -22.12 -2.44
N TYR A 346 6.26 -21.47 -1.94
CA TYR A 346 7.24 -22.09 -1.03
C TYR A 346 6.70 -22.17 0.40
N ASP A 347 7.32 -22.98 1.26
CA ASP A 347 6.92 -23.10 2.68
C ASP A 347 7.44 -21.93 3.52
N SER A 348 8.50 -21.26 3.08
CA SER A 348 9.08 -20.08 3.76
C SER A 348 9.82 -19.16 2.79
N PHE A 349 10.04 -17.92 3.20
CA PHE A 349 10.81 -16.97 2.41
C PHE A 349 12.28 -17.36 2.39
N THR A 350 12.83 -17.83 3.50
CA THR A 350 14.19 -18.40 3.53
C THR A 350 14.37 -19.55 2.54
N GLU A 351 13.38 -20.45 2.41
CA GLU A 351 13.44 -21.54 1.42
C GLU A 351 13.49 -20.99 0.00
N LYS A 352 12.57 -20.08 -0.34
CA LYS A 352 12.52 -19.41 -1.65
C LYS A 352 13.89 -18.83 -2.02
N ILE A 353 14.43 -17.96 -1.16
CA ILE A 353 15.68 -17.26 -1.41
C ILE A 353 16.87 -18.23 -1.50
N SER A 354 16.87 -19.30 -0.70
CA SER A 354 17.91 -20.33 -0.76
C SER A 354 17.87 -21.14 -2.07
N SER A 355 16.67 -21.38 -2.62
CA SER A 355 16.48 -22.14 -3.86
C SER A 355 17.02 -21.41 -5.09
N GLU A 356 17.02 -20.08 -5.07
CA GLU A 356 17.47 -19.23 -6.18
C GLU A 356 19.00 -19.06 -6.20
N ASN A 357 19.66 -19.21 -5.05
CA ASN A 357 21.11 -19.07 -4.87
C ASN A 357 21.71 -17.80 -5.53
N LYS A 358 20.99 -16.68 -5.45
CA LYS A 358 21.41 -15.39 -6.02
C LYS A 358 22.41 -14.68 -5.09
N ALA A 359 23.58 -14.34 -5.62
CA ALA A 359 24.66 -13.71 -4.83
C ALA A 359 24.29 -12.31 -4.34
N ILE A 360 23.60 -11.51 -5.16
CA ILE A 360 23.28 -10.11 -4.88
C ILE A 360 21.97 -9.68 -5.55
N TYR A 361 21.17 -8.92 -4.81
CA TYR A 361 19.92 -8.30 -5.26
C TYR A 361 20.05 -6.79 -5.42
N GLY A 362 20.99 -6.14 -4.72
CA GLY A 362 21.21 -4.71 -4.76
C GLY A 362 21.91 -4.18 -3.50
N ILE A 363 21.69 -2.91 -3.19
CA ILE A 363 22.20 -2.20 -2.01
C ILE A 363 21.02 -1.57 -1.26
N ALA A 364 20.91 -1.86 0.03
CA ALA A 364 20.00 -1.22 0.95
C ALA A 364 20.58 0.11 1.46
N GLY A 365 19.74 1.13 1.52
CA GLY A 365 20.11 2.49 1.91
C GLY A 365 20.22 3.44 0.71
N PRO A 366 20.88 4.60 0.84
CA PRO A 366 21.70 4.99 1.98
C PRO A 366 20.90 5.60 3.14
N VAL A 367 21.35 5.37 4.37
CA VAL A 367 21.03 6.23 5.51
C VAL A 367 22.15 7.25 5.68
N VAL A 368 21.83 8.53 5.55
CA VAL A 368 22.80 9.62 5.64
C VAL A 368 23.07 9.97 7.10
N ASP A 369 24.34 9.95 7.52
CA ASP A 369 24.75 10.37 8.86
C ASP A 369 24.90 11.91 8.98
N GLU A 370 25.18 12.39 10.19
CA GLU A 370 25.34 13.83 10.48
C GLU A 370 26.46 14.50 9.67
N ASN A 371 27.44 13.72 9.19
CA ASN A 371 28.56 14.21 8.38
C ASN A 371 28.28 14.12 6.87
N GLY A 372 27.10 13.63 6.48
CA GLY A 372 26.73 13.42 5.08
C GLY A 372 27.22 12.10 4.49
N ASN A 373 27.82 11.20 5.30
CA ASN A 373 28.22 9.89 4.79
C ASN A 373 26.99 9.00 4.64
N ARG A 374 27.00 8.17 3.60
CA ARG A 374 25.92 7.27 3.24
C ARG A 374 26.22 5.87 3.75
N LYS A 375 25.48 5.41 4.75
CA LYS A 375 25.56 4.04 5.27
C LYS A 375 24.72 3.12 4.40
N CYS A 376 25.33 2.07 3.91
CA CYS A 376 24.74 1.12 2.97
C CYS A 376 24.93 -0.31 3.45
N SER A 377 24.10 -1.22 2.96
CA SER A 377 24.27 -2.67 3.18
C SER A 377 23.99 -3.44 1.90
N ILE A 378 24.78 -4.47 1.60
CA ILE A 378 24.58 -5.31 0.42
C ILE A 378 23.35 -6.21 0.65
N ILE A 379 22.44 -6.23 -0.32
CA ILE A 379 21.25 -7.08 -0.28
C ILE A 379 21.63 -8.43 -0.87
N SER A 380 21.72 -9.44 -0.02
CA SER A 380 22.07 -10.80 -0.41
C SER A 380 21.34 -11.82 0.46
N GLY A 381 20.77 -12.82 -0.20
CA GLY A 381 19.99 -13.87 0.41
C GLY A 381 20.80 -15.03 1.00
N SER A 382 22.10 -15.11 0.68
CA SER A 382 22.96 -16.21 1.11
C SER A 382 24.07 -15.75 2.06
N ASN A 383 24.50 -16.66 2.95
CA ASN A 383 25.65 -16.48 3.84
C ASN A 383 26.94 -17.15 3.29
N ASP A 384 26.87 -17.68 2.07
CA ASP A 384 27.98 -18.35 1.39
C ASP A 384 28.89 -17.40 0.62
N TYR A 385 28.63 -16.08 0.68
CA TYR A 385 29.39 -15.08 -0.04
C TYR A 385 30.14 -14.14 0.90
N GLU A 386 31.27 -13.65 0.41
CA GLU A 386 31.98 -12.49 0.93
C GLU A 386 32.05 -11.40 -0.14
N TYR A 387 32.11 -10.15 0.29
CA TYR A 387 31.86 -9.01 -0.58
C TYR A 387 32.99 -7.98 -0.53
N GLN A 388 33.36 -7.49 -1.70
CA GLN A 388 34.24 -6.35 -1.89
C GLN A 388 33.46 -5.23 -2.59
N VAL A 389 33.64 -3.98 -2.16
CA VAL A 389 33.00 -2.81 -2.76
C VAL A 389 34.06 -1.84 -3.22
N ILE A 390 34.06 -1.54 -4.51
CA ILE A 390 34.95 -0.59 -5.16
C ILE A 390 34.11 0.55 -5.70
N GLU A 391 34.44 1.77 -5.33
CA GLU A 391 33.91 2.96 -5.97
C GLU A 391 34.78 3.31 -7.18
N THR A 392 34.13 3.63 -8.30
CA THR A 392 34.74 4.30 -9.45
C THR A 392 34.13 5.69 -9.56
N LYS A 393 34.95 6.72 -9.30
CA LYS A 393 34.53 8.13 -9.34
C LYS A 393 34.38 8.61 -10.79
N ASP A 394 33.73 9.75 -10.99
CA ASP A 394 33.51 10.33 -12.32
C ASP A 394 34.81 10.65 -13.09
N ASP A 395 35.93 10.87 -12.40
CA ASP A 395 37.24 11.05 -13.00
C ASP A 395 37.96 9.74 -13.37
N GLY A 396 37.31 8.59 -13.11
CA GLY A 396 37.81 7.24 -13.35
C GLY A 396 38.75 6.71 -12.26
N SER A 397 39.00 7.47 -11.19
CA SER A 397 39.75 6.97 -10.04
C SER A 397 38.94 5.91 -9.29
N GLN A 398 39.64 4.91 -8.75
CA GLN A 398 39.02 3.82 -8.00
C GLN A 398 39.42 3.88 -6.53
N GLU A 399 38.45 3.71 -5.65
CA GLU A 399 38.62 3.68 -4.20
C GLU A 399 38.01 2.39 -3.64
N LEU A 400 38.78 1.68 -2.80
CA LEU A 400 38.28 0.48 -2.13
C LEU A 400 37.50 0.90 -0.88
N LEU A 401 36.17 0.81 -0.93
CA LEU A 401 35.32 1.13 0.21
C LEU A 401 35.23 -0.03 1.22
N LYS A 402 35.35 -1.26 0.73
CA LYS A 402 35.27 -2.48 1.54
C LYS A 402 36.08 -3.59 0.88
N ASP A 403 36.97 -4.24 1.63
CA ASP A 403 37.64 -5.49 1.19
C ASP A 403 36.78 -6.73 1.51
N PHE A 404 37.09 -7.87 0.89
CA PHE A 404 36.32 -9.12 1.04
C PHE A 404 36.04 -9.45 2.51
N ASP A 405 34.75 -9.39 2.86
CA ASP A 405 34.24 -9.72 4.19
C ASP A 405 32.79 -10.21 4.07
N LYS A 406 32.35 -11.07 5.00
CA LYS A 406 30.96 -11.56 5.07
C LYS A 406 29.97 -10.50 5.54
N ASN A 407 30.43 -9.53 6.34
CA ASN A 407 29.62 -8.40 6.76
C ASN A 407 29.16 -7.64 5.52
N LYS A 408 27.87 -7.28 5.44
CA LYS A 408 27.26 -6.67 4.26
C LYS A 408 27.37 -5.15 4.26
N ASP A 409 27.78 -4.55 5.36
CA ASP A 409 27.75 -3.10 5.56
C ASP A 409 29.00 -2.42 4.99
N PHE A 410 28.80 -1.21 4.47
CA PHE A 410 29.85 -0.31 4.01
C PHE A 410 29.36 1.14 4.06
N VAL A 411 30.29 2.08 3.86
CA VAL A 411 30.00 3.52 3.90
C VAL A 411 30.53 4.16 2.63
N ILE A 412 29.69 4.97 1.99
CA ILE A 412 30.09 5.85 0.90
C ILE A 412 30.33 7.25 1.49
N PRO A 413 31.53 7.83 1.34
CA PRO A 413 31.82 9.16 1.88
C PRO A 413 30.90 10.27 1.35
N ALA A 414 30.80 11.36 2.11
CA ALA A 414 29.99 12.51 1.75
C ALA A 414 30.50 13.19 0.46
N GLY A 415 29.58 13.47 -0.48
CA GLY A 415 29.88 14.22 -1.70
C GLY A 415 30.47 13.38 -2.85
N ASP A 416 30.72 12.10 -2.62
CA ASP A 416 31.16 11.17 -3.66
C ASP A 416 30.04 10.87 -4.66
N THR A 417 30.38 10.72 -5.94
CA THR A 417 29.48 10.37 -7.04
C THR A 417 30.19 9.41 -7.97
N GLY A 418 29.43 8.49 -8.57
CA GLY A 418 29.98 7.60 -9.58
C GLY A 418 29.30 6.24 -9.63
N LYS A 419 30.11 5.18 -9.70
CA LYS A 419 29.64 3.80 -9.78
C LYS A 419 30.26 2.94 -8.68
N LEU A 420 29.46 2.10 -8.05
CA LEU A 420 29.93 1.01 -7.22
C LEU A 420 30.06 -0.25 -8.06
N THR A 421 31.18 -0.94 -7.91
CA THR A 421 31.34 -2.33 -8.31
C THR A 421 31.29 -3.17 -7.04
N VAL A 422 30.23 -3.96 -6.89
CA VAL A 422 30.12 -4.95 -5.82
C VAL A 422 30.57 -6.29 -6.37
N VAL A 423 31.63 -6.84 -5.79
CA VAL A 423 32.19 -8.15 -6.15
C VAL A 423 31.78 -9.14 -5.07
N CYS A 424 31.01 -10.16 -5.46
CA CYS A 424 30.55 -11.23 -4.60
C CYS A 424 31.38 -12.48 -4.90
N ARG A 425 32.09 -13.02 -3.90
CA ARG A 425 32.85 -14.27 -4.05
C ARG A 425 32.21 -15.36 -3.21
N ASN A 426 31.85 -16.48 -3.83
CA ASN A 426 31.38 -17.66 -3.12
C ASN A 426 32.54 -18.28 -2.33
N ILE A 427 32.36 -18.47 -1.03
CA ILE A 427 33.39 -18.92 -0.09
C ILE A 427 33.78 -20.38 -0.34
N GLN A 428 32.88 -21.19 -0.91
CA GLN A 428 33.09 -22.62 -1.13
C GLN A 428 33.62 -22.91 -2.53
N THR A 429 33.04 -22.28 -3.56
CA THR A 429 33.36 -22.56 -4.97
C THR A 429 34.43 -21.62 -5.54
N GLU A 430 34.73 -20.52 -4.84
CA GLU A 430 35.56 -19.41 -5.33
C GLU A 430 35.01 -18.72 -6.59
N GLU A 431 33.78 -19.02 -7.00
CA GLU A 431 33.11 -18.31 -8.10
C GLU A 431 32.86 -16.86 -7.74
N VAL A 432 33.02 -15.98 -8.74
CA VAL A 432 32.92 -14.53 -8.57
C VAL A 432 31.82 -13.98 -9.47
N GLU A 433 30.93 -13.21 -8.86
CA GLU A 433 29.87 -12.44 -9.53
C GLU A 433 30.10 -10.95 -9.25
N THR A 434 29.76 -10.09 -10.22
CA THR A 434 29.96 -8.64 -10.09
C THR A 434 28.72 -7.89 -10.51
N MET A 435 28.35 -6.86 -9.75
CA MET A 435 27.26 -5.95 -10.05
C MET A 435 27.79 -4.51 -10.07
N GLU A 436 27.45 -3.74 -11.13
CA GLU A 436 27.72 -2.31 -11.20
C GLU A 436 26.46 -1.51 -10.85
N ILE A 437 26.62 -0.47 -10.03
CA ILE A 437 25.51 0.34 -9.53
C ILE A 437 25.90 1.82 -9.58
N GLY A 438 25.15 2.64 -10.33
CA GLY A 438 25.33 4.10 -10.31
C GLY A 438 24.70 4.75 -9.06
N PHE A 439 25.30 5.81 -8.51
CA PHE A 439 24.81 6.47 -7.28
C PHE A 439 25.15 7.96 -7.13
#